data_AF-A0A6I4YYU5-F1
#
_entry.id   AF-A0A6I4YYU5-F1
#
_cell.length_a   1.000
_cell.length_b   1.000
_cell.length_c   1.000
_cell.angle_alpha   90.00
_cell.angle_beta   90.00
_cell.angle_gamma   90.00
#
_symmetry.space_group_name_H-M   'P 1'
#
loop_
_entity.id
_entity.type
_entity.pdbx_description
1 polymer ?
#
loop_
_entity_poly.entity_id
_entity_poly.type
_entity_poly.pdbx_seq_one_letter_code
_entity_poly.pdbx_strand_id
1 'polypeptide(L)'
;MPRSISFTLPTPYPLLNKTLRMHHRALTRLKKSLRANIVAAIGGPQNIPSKPFPYAHIRIERWSVGTPDKDNLEGGGAKQLIDCLTTPVIQARRHVRNKYGLGIIVDDSPAHITTEYHAVKCRLCEQKTVVTITEIEGPR
;
A
#
# COMPACT_ATOMS: atom_id res chain seq x y z
N MET A 1 18.87 8.29 12.24
CA MET A 1 17.66 9.02 11.78
C MET A 1 16.76 8.00 11.10
N PRO A 2 15.46 7.95 11.41
CA PRO A 2 14.54 6.98 10.81
C PRO A 2 14.41 7.24 9.30
N ARG A 3 14.45 6.16 8.49
CA ARG A 3 14.24 6.25 7.05
C ARG A 3 12.75 6.50 6.77
N SER A 4 12.44 7.35 5.80
CA SER A 4 11.06 7.65 5.41
C SER A 4 10.92 7.74 3.90
N ILE A 5 9.78 7.26 3.40
CA ILE A 5 9.40 7.33 1.99
C ILE A 5 7.99 7.90 1.92
N SER A 6 7.81 8.91 1.06
CA SER A 6 6.50 9.45 0.74
C SER A 6 6.29 9.41 -0.76
N PHE A 7 5.10 9.00 -1.20
CA PHE A 7 4.73 9.02 -2.60
C PHE A 7 3.24 9.29 -2.77
N THR A 8 2.88 9.81 -3.95
CA THR A 8 1.49 10.11 -4.30
C THR A 8 1.09 9.30 -5.53
N LEU A 9 -0.03 8.59 -5.42
CA LEU A 9 -0.67 7.95 -6.56
C LEU A 9 -1.76 8.87 -7.13
N PRO A 10 -1.89 8.95 -8.46
CA PRO A 10 -2.81 9.89 -9.12
C PRO A 10 -4.29 9.52 -8.96
N THR A 11 -4.59 8.36 -8.37
CA THR A 11 -5.96 7.91 -8.15
C THR A 11 -6.15 7.45 -6.71
N PRO A 12 -7.37 7.62 -6.15
CA PRO A 12 -7.70 7.07 -4.86
C PRO A 12 -7.77 5.55 -4.99
N TYR A 13 -7.16 4.83 -4.06
CA TYR A 13 -7.22 3.37 -4.09
C TYR A 13 -8.68 2.86 -4.03
N PRO A 14 -8.97 1.70 -4.65
CA PRO A 14 -10.30 1.12 -4.63
C PRO A 14 -10.71 0.74 -3.21
N LEU A 15 -11.96 1.06 -2.84
CA LEU A 15 -12.54 0.67 -1.56
C LEU A 15 -12.86 -0.82 -1.51
N LEU A 16 -13.00 -1.37 -0.30
CA LEU A 16 -13.27 -2.80 -0.06
C LEU A 16 -14.50 -3.31 -0.83
N ASN A 17 -15.60 -2.58 -0.80
CA ASN A 17 -16.83 -2.96 -1.49
C ASN A 17 -16.65 -3.14 -3.01
N LYS A 18 -15.71 -2.40 -3.61
CA LYS A 18 -15.33 -2.57 -5.03
C LYS A 18 -14.43 -3.78 -5.20
N THR A 19 -13.42 -3.97 -4.36
CA THR A 19 -12.45 -5.07 -4.50
C THR A 19 -13.06 -6.44 -4.22
N LEU A 20 -13.98 -6.56 -3.27
CA LEU A 20 -14.69 -7.81 -2.95
C LEU A 20 -15.47 -8.40 -4.13
N ARG A 21 -15.98 -7.53 -5.01
CA ARG A 21 -16.78 -7.92 -6.18
C ARG A 21 -15.92 -8.14 -7.43
N MET A 22 -14.61 -7.91 -7.37
CA MET A 22 -13.74 -8.05 -8.53
C MET A 22 -13.38 -9.51 -8.79
N HIS A 23 -13.47 -9.91 -10.06
CA HIS A 23 -12.92 -11.18 -10.51
C HIS A 23 -11.39 -11.22 -10.32
N HIS A 24 -10.83 -12.39 -10.00
CA HIS A 24 -9.40 -12.56 -9.68
C HIS A 24 -8.43 -11.99 -10.74
N ARG A 25 -8.80 -12.08 -12.03
CA ARG A 25 -8.00 -11.49 -13.12
C ARG A 25 -7.95 -9.96 -13.05
N ALA A 26 -9.05 -9.31 -12.66
CA ALA A 26 -9.10 -7.85 -12.48
C ALA A 26 -8.28 -7.42 -11.26
N LEU A 27 -8.37 -8.14 -10.13
CA LEU A 27 -7.51 -7.91 -8.96
C LEU A 27 -6.03 -8.05 -9.30
N THR A 28 -5.67 -9.05 -10.11
CA THR A 28 -4.29 -9.24 -10.57
C THR A 28 -3.80 -8.05 -11.40
N ARG A 29 -4.64 -7.53 -12.32
CA ARG A 29 -4.31 -6.33 -13.11
C ARG A 29 -4.15 -5.10 -12.22
N LEU A 30 -5.04 -4.94 -11.23
CA LEU A 30 -4.96 -3.88 -10.24
C LEU A 30 -3.63 -3.91 -9.48
N LYS A 31 -3.22 -5.07 -8.94
CA LYS A 31 -1.93 -5.21 -8.24
C LYS A 31 -0.74 -4.87 -9.13
N LYS A 32 -0.74 -5.32 -10.40
CA LYS A 32 0.31 -4.96 -11.36
C LYS A 32 0.39 -3.46 -11.62
N SER A 33 -0.76 -2.81 -11.80
CA SER A 33 -0.85 -1.37 -12.01
C SER A 33 -0.42 -0.59 -10.78
N LEU A 34 -0.89 -0.98 -9.58
CA LEU A 34 -0.47 -0.38 -8.31
C LEU A 34 1.04 -0.46 -8.13
N ARG A 35 1.63 -1.65 -8.33
CA ARG A 35 3.08 -1.83 -8.27
C ARG A 35 3.81 -0.85 -9.20
N ALA A 36 3.41 -0.78 -10.47
CA ALA A 36 4.04 0.12 -11.43
C ALA A 36 3.91 1.60 -11.03
N ASN A 37 2.72 2.00 -10.56
CA ASN A 37 2.45 3.36 -10.11
C ASN A 37 3.25 3.73 -8.86
N ILE A 38 3.41 2.81 -7.91
CA ILE A 38 4.25 3.04 -6.71
C ILE A 38 5.71 3.25 -7.13
N VAL A 39 6.25 2.38 -7.99
CA VAL A 39 7.63 2.51 -8.48
C VAL A 39 7.84 3.85 -9.19
N ALA A 40 6.90 4.24 -10.05
CA ALA A 40 6.95 5.53 -10.74
C ALA A 40 6.86 6.71 -9.75
N ALA A 41 5.97 6.64 -8.77
CA ALA A 41 5.75 7.71 -7.79
C ALA A 41 6.91 7.88 -6.81
N ILE A 42 7.68 6.83 -6.54
CA ILE A 42 8.93 6.87 -5.75
C ILE A 42 10.13 7.35 -6.61
N GLY A 43 9.96 7.52 -7.93
CA GLY A 43 10.99 8.01 -8.84
C GLY A 43 11.86 6.91 -9.49
N GLY A 44 11.39 5.66 -9.47
CA GLY A 44 12.04 4.52 -10.11
C GLY A 44 12.49 3.42 -9.13
N PRO A 45 12.87 2.24 -9.65
CA PRO A 45 13.23 1.08 -8.83
C PRO A 45 14.47 1.30 -7.96
N GLN A 46 15.37 2.20 -8.35
CA GLN A 46 16.58 2.54 -7.61
C GLN A 46 16.31 3.25 -6.28
N ASN A 47 15.13 3.86 -6.13
CA ASN A 47 14.71 4.55 -4.90
C ASN A 47 13.95 3.62 -3.94
N ILE A 48 13.75 2.35 -4.30
CA ILE A 48 13.23 1.34 -3.37
C ILE A 48 14.35 1.01 -2.37
N PRO A 49 14.06 0.94 -1.06
CA PRO A 49 15.05 0.56 -0.05
C PRO A 49 15.73 -0.75 -0.40
N SER A 50 17.06 -0.77 -0.35
CA SER A 50 17.84 -2.01 -0.53
C SER A 50 17.57 -3.03 0.57
N LYS A 51 17.15 -2.57 1.75
CA LYS A 51 16.69 -3.39 2.87
C LYS A 51 15.27 -2.94 3.29
N PRO A 52 14.30 -3.87 3.38
CA PRO A 52 12.96 -3.56 3.83
C PRO A 52 12.98 -2.99 5.25
N PHE A 53 11.98 -2.18 5.58
CA PHE A 53 11.77 -1.71 6.95
C PHE A 53 11.29 -2.89 7.82
N PRO A 54 12.01 -3.22 8.91
CA PRO A 54 11.62 -4.30 9.80
C PRO A 54 10.34 -3.96 10.58
N TYR A 55 10.19 -2.68 10.93
CA TYR A 55 9.00 -2.12 11.54
C TYR A 55 8.68 -0.77 10.87
N ALA A 56 7.43 -0.58 10.44
CA ALA A 56 7.02 0.63 9.74
C ALA A 56 5.68 1.19 10.22
N HIS A 57 5.60 2.50 10.35
CA HIS A 57 4.34 3.23 10.43
C HIS A 57 3.93 3.67 9.03
N ILE A 58 2.73 3.27 8.60
CA ILE A 58 2.19 3.54 7.27
C ILE A 58 0.97 4.42 7.41
N ARG A 59 1.11 5.69 7.04
CA ARG A 59 -0.01 6.64 6.92
C ARG A 59 -0.52 6.68 5.49
N ILE A 60 -1.81 6.45 5.31
CA ILE A 60 -2.47 6.43 4.00
C ILE A 60 -3.61 7.43 4.01
N GLU A 61 -3.51 8.43 3.13
CA GLU A 61 -4.56 9.41 2.90
C GLU A 61 -5.25 9.13 1.57
N ARG A 62 -6.56 8.94 1.62
CA ARG A 62 -7.40 8.76 0.46
C ARG A 62 -8.16 10.04 0.16
N TRP A 63 -7.74 10.76 -0.88
CA TRP A 63 -8.38 11.99 -1.33
C TRP A 63 -9.46 11.67 -2.36
N SER A 64 -10.73 11.91 -2.01
CA SER A 64 -11.85 11.69 -2.94
C SER A 64 -13.03 12.63 -2.74
N VAL A 65 -13.92 12.70 -3.75
CA VAL A 65 -15.12 13.56 -3.72
C VAL A 65 -16.10 13.17 -2.60
N GLY A 66 -16.16 11.89 -2.25
CA GLY A 66 -16.94 11.37 -1.13
C GLY A 66 -16.07 10.91 0.03
N THR A 67 -16.68 10.76 1.20
CA THR A 67 -16.05 10.19 2.39
C THR A 67 -16.52 8.74 2.54
N PRO A 68 -15.64 7.73 2.40
CA PRO A 68 -16.03 6.34 2.65
C PRO A 68 -16.19 6.05 4.13
N ASP A 69 -17.01 5.05 4.45
CA ASP A 69 -17.10 4.51 5.81
C ASP A 69 -15.77 3.90 6.25
N LYS A 70 -15.50 3.93 7.56
CA LYS A 70 -14.24 3.47 8.17
C LYS A 70 -13.90 2.03 7.76
N ASP A 71 -14.86 1.11 7.84
CA ASP A 71 -14.65 -0.31 7.48
C ASP A 71 -14.31 -0.48 5.99
N ASN A 72 -14.83 0.38 5.13
CA ASN A 72 -14.59 0.30 3.69
C ASN A 72 -13.23 0.91 3.30
N LEU A 73 -12.74 1.86 4.11
CA LEU A 73 -11.42 2.47 4.05
C LEU A 73 -10.33 1.52 4.57
N GLU A 74 -10.51 1.04 5.81
CA GLU A 74 -9.56 0.23 6.57
C GLU A 74 -9.65 -1.28 6.24
N GLY A 75 -10.87 -1.83 6.17
CA GLY A 75 -11.16 -3.28 6.11
C GLY A 75 -10.76 -4.01 4.83
N GLY A 76 -10.01 -3.36 3.94
CA GLY A 76 -9.32 -4.03 2.85
C GLY A 76 -9.25 -3.25 1.54
N GLY A 77 -9.76 -2.02 1.49
CA GLY A 77 -9.50 -1.12 0.36
C GLY A 77 -8.00 -0.88 0.16
N ALA A 78 -7.29 -0.56 1.25
CA ALA A 78 -5.84 -0.37 1.23
C ALA A 78 -5.03 -1.68 1.19
N LYS A 79 -5.65 -2.86 1.37
CA LYS A 79 -4.92 -4.14 1.44
C LYS A 79 -4.11 -4.40 0.17
N GLN A 80 -4.67 -4.12 -1.00
CA GLN A 80 -3.98 -4.32 -2.28
C GLN A 80 -2.75 -3.41 -2.42
N LEU A 81 -2.82 -2.21 -1.83
CA LEU A 81 -1.72 -1.26 -1.79
C LEU A 81 -0.62 -1.77 -0.85
N ILE A 82 -0.98 -2.18 0.36
CA ILE A 82 -0.05 -2.72 1.37
C ILE A 82 0.64 -4.00 0.88
N ASP A 83 -0.11 -4.93 0.26
CA ASP A 83 0.44 -6.13 -0.39
C ASP A 83 1.57 -5.78 -1.36
N CYS A 84 1.45 -4.67 -2.11
CA CYS A 84 2.48 -4.20 -3.03
C CYS A 84 3.70 -3.59 -2.33
N LEU A 85 3.61 -3.18 -1.06
CA LEU A 85 4.74 -2.68 -0.27
C LEU A 85 5.56 -3.81 0.35
N THR A 86 4.93 -4.95 0.65
CA THR A 86 5.58 -6.09 1.34
C THR A 86 6.71 -6.74 0.54
N THR A 87 7.52 -7.53 1.23
CA THR A 87 8.58 -8.34 0.63
C THR A 87 7.99 -9.64 0.07
N PRO A 88 8.21 -9.98 -1.21
CA PRO A 88 7.80 -11.27 -1.75
C PRO A 88 8.55 -12.42 -1.09
N VAL A 89 7.84 -13.47 -0.66
CA VAL A 89 8.44 -14.64 0.00
C VAL A 89 8.13 -15.90 -0.78
N ILE A 90 9.17 -16.67 -1.11
CA ILE A 90 9.02 -18.00 -1.71
C ILE A 90 8.63 -18.99 -0.61
N GLN A 91 7.48 -19.63 -0.79
CA GLN A 91 6.94 -20.67 0.06
C GLN A 91 7.16 -22.06 -0.56
N ALA A 92 6.75 -23.10 0.18
CA ALA A 92 6.76 -24.48 -0.30
C ALA A 92 6.09 -24.61 -1.68
N ARG A 93 6.54 -25.59 -2.47
CA ARG A 93 6.03 -25.86 -3.83
C ARG A 93 6.19 -24.68 -4.82
N ARG A 94 7.20 -23.83 -4.62
CA ARG A 94 7.49 -22.64 -5.46
C ARG A 94 6.35 -21.61 -5.52
N HIS A 95 5.45 -21.63 -4.53
CA HIS A 95 4.44 -20.60 -4.39
C HIS A 95 5.09 -19.30 -3.90
N VAL A 96 4.67 -18.14 -4.41
CA VAL A 96 5.23 -16.84 -3.97
C VAL A 96 4.14 -16.03 -3.28
N ARG A 97 4.26 -15.89 -1.96
CA ARG A 97 3.43 -14.94 -1.20
C ARG A 97 3.83 -13.52 -1.60
N ASN A 98 2.82 -12.66 -1.75
CA ASN A 98 3.01 -11.26 -2.13
C ASN A 98 3.88 -11.09 -3.40
N LYS A 99 3.57 -11.88 -4.44
CA LYS A 99 4.26 -11.86 -5.75
C LYS A 99 4.45 -10.45 -6.37
N TYR A 100 3.61 -9.49 -6.01
CA TYR A 100 3.64 -8.11 -6.50
C TYR A 100 4.24 -7.11 -5.50
N GLY A 101 4.79 -7.60 -4.40
CA GLY A 101 5.50 -6.83 -3.40
C GLY A 101 6.77 -6.20 -3.94
N LEU A 102 7.10 -5.01 -3.42
CA LEU A 102 8.29 -4.24 -3.77
C LEU A 102 9.43 -4.40 -2.75
N GLY A 103 9.16 -4.99 -1.59
CA GLY A 103 10.17 -5.15 -0.53
C GLY A 103 10.50 -3.84 0.21
N ILE A 104 9.53 -2.93 0.32
CA ILE A 104 9.68 -1.70 1.12
C ILE A 104 9.52 -2.03 2.61
N ILE A 105 8.57 -2.92 2.95
CA ILE A 105 8.34 -3.43 4.31
C ILE A 105 8.52 -4.96 4.33
N VAL A 106 8.82 -5.52 5.49
CA VAL A 106 8.98 -6.97 5.64
C VAL A 106 7.67 -7.72 5.36
N ASP A 107 6.62 -7.44 6.14
CA ASP A 107 5.33 -8.14 6.07
C ASP A 107 4.18 -7.18 6.45
N ASP A 108 2.94 -7.55 6.12
CA ASP A 108 1.73 -6.77 6.40
C ASP A 108 1.10 -7.08 7.78
N SER A 109 1.71 -8.00 8.55
CA SER A 109 1.21 -8.33 9.88
C SER A 109 1.40 -7.20 10.90
N PRO A 110 0.53 -7.11 11.92
CA PRO A 110 0.64 -6.11 13.00
C PRO A 110 1.96 -6.17 13.77
N ALA A 111 2.70 -7.28 13.68
CA ALA A 111 4.03 -7.41 14.27
C ALA A 111 5.06 -6.52 13.56
N HIS A 112 4.86 -6.19 12.28
CA HIS A 112 5.81 -5.42 11.47
C HIS A 112 5.30 -4.04 11.08
N ILE A 113 3.99 -3.80 11.13
CA ILE A 113 3.43 -2.52 10.71
C ILE A 113 2.40 -1.97 11.68
N THR A 114 2.35 -0.64 11.74
CA THR A 114 1.19 0.11 12.22
C THR A 114 0.62 0.90 11.05
N THR A 115 -0.71 0.95 10.95
CA THR A 115 -1.39 1.65 9.85
C THR A 115 -2.28 2.75 10.39
N GLU A 116 -2.28 3.88 9.69
CA GLU A 116 -3.15 5.01 9.95
C GLU A 116 -3.86 5.38 8.64
N TYR A 117 -5.19 5.49 8.68
CA TYR A 117 -6.00 5.76 7.49
C TYR A 117 -6.76 7.07 7.65
N HIS A 118 -6.64 7.93 6.64
CA HIS A 118 -7.35 9.20 6.58
C HIS A 118 -8.19 9.29 5.32
N ALA A 119 -9.47 9.60 5.47
CA ALA A 119 -10.34 9.98 4.37
C ALA A 119 -10.36 11.50 4.23
N VAL A 120 -9.88 12.02 3.10
CA VAL A 120 -9.82 13.46 2.83
C VAL A 120 -10.81 13.78 1.72
N LYS A 121 -11.78 14.65 2.01
CA LYS A 121 -12.73 15.12 1.01
C LYS A 121 -12.05 16.15 0.10
N CYS A 122 -12.13 15.98 -1.22
CA CYS A 122 -11.51 16.87 -2.20
C CYS A 122 -12.38 17.07 -3.44
N ARG A 123 -11.95 17.94 -4.37
CA ARG A 123 -12.61 18.09 -5.69
C ARG A 123 -12.27 16.92 -6.61
N LEU A 124 -13.06 16.74 -7.68
CA LEU A 124 -12.89 15.63 -8.63
C LEU A 124 -11.49 15.60 -9.28
N CYS A 125 -10.91 16.77 -9.56
CA CYS A 125 -9.59 16.94 -10.14
C CYS A 125 -8.42 16.76 -9.15
N GLU A 126 -8.71 16.66 -7.85
CA GLU A 126 -7.69 16.61 -6.78
C GLU A 126 -7.54 15.20 -6.19
N GLN A 127 -8.26 14.22 -6.74
CA GLN A 127 -8.29 12.88 -6.20
C GLN A 127 -6.92 12.21 -6.31
N LYS A 128 -6.50 11.57 -5.22
CA LYS A 128 -5.18 10.95 -5.11
C LYS A 128 -5.14 10.00 -3.92
N THR A 129 -4.08 9.20 -3.86
CA THR A 129 -3.68 8.51 -2.63
C THR A 129 -2.31 9.02 -2.22
N VAL A 130 -2.19 9.55 -1.01
CA VAL A 130 -0.89 9.93 -0.45
C VAL A 130 -0.49 8.84 0.53
N VAL A 131 0.72 8.32 0.40
CA VAL A 131 1.25 7.28 1.28
C VAL A 131 2.55 7.77 1.87
N THR A 132 2.66 7.70 3.19
CA THR A 132 3.90 7.97 3.92
C THR A 132 4.24 6.75 4.74
N ILE A 133 5.46 6.24 4.55
CA ILE A 133 5.99 5.08 5.22
C ILE A 133 7.20 5.54 6.01
N THR A 134 7.18 5.38 7.32
CA THR A 134 8.27 5.76 8.21
C THR A 134 8.76 4.55 8.97
N GLU A 135 10.06 4.30 8.95
CA GLU A 135 10.68 3.26 9.77
C GLU A 135 10.61 3.66 11.25
N ILE A 136 10.14 2.72 12.09
CA ILE A 136 9.99 2.92 13.54
C ILE A 136 10.81 1.88 14.30
N GLU A 137 11.10 2.15 15.57
CA GLU A 137 11.64 1.12 16.47
C GLU A 137 10.53 0.10 16.76
N GLY A 138 10.87 -1.20 16.72
CA GLY A 138 9.92 -2.27 16.95
C GLY A 138 9.31 -2.21 18.37
N PRO A 139 8.18 -2.92 18.60
CA PRO A 139 7.63 -3.04 19.93
C PRO A 139 8.69 -3.64 20.87
N ARG A 140 8.98 -2.93 21.97
CA ARG A 140 9.80 -3.45 23.07
C ARG A 140 9.07 -4.55 23.83
#